data_AF-A0A402DEM9-F1
#
_entry.id   AF-A0A402DEM9-F1
#
_cell.length_a   1.000
_cell.length_b   1.000
_cell.length_c   1.000
_cell.angle_alpha   90.00
_cell.angle_beta   90.00
_cell.angle_gamma   90.00
#
_symmetry.space_group_name_H-M   'P 1'
#
loop_
_entity.id
_entity.type
_entity.pdbx_description
1 polymer ?
#
loop_
_entity_poly.entity_id
_entity_poly.type
_entity_poly.pdbx_seq_one_letter_code
_entity_poly.pdbx_strand_id
1 'polypeptide(L)'
;MNKFQAVFEILYILSLADGDVDKSEVEVILQVMNQNLDCIYFDPSDVIESINNLTGEGLMEELGTAVHGFKDTSTATERTTLMNCAVTLVLADGYITDVEKQLLHLIANTLNINLNRLLDKYA
;
A
#
# COMPACT_ATOMS: atom_id res chain seq x y z
N MET A 1 -3.20 1.72 -15.56
CA MET A 1 -3.54 1.38 -14.17
C MET A 1 -4.56 2.37 -13.63
N ASN A 2 -5.63 1.89 -13.01
CA ASN A 2 -6.59 2.79 -12.33
C ASN A 2 -6.08 3.10 -10.90
N LYS A 3 -6.59 4.18 -10.29
CA LYS A 3 -6.17 4.63 -8.95
C LYS A 3 -6.39 3.59 -7.84
N PHE A 4 -7.49 2.83 -7.89
CA PHE A 4 -7.82 1.78 -6.93
C PHE A 4 -6.90 0.57 -7.07
N GLN A 5 -6.61 0.16 -8.30
CA GLN A 5 -5.63 -0.88 -8.58
C GLN A 5 -4.27 -0.49 -8.00
N ALA A 6 -3.81 0.75 -8.24
CA ALA A 6 -2.55 1.23 -7.67
C ALA A 6 -2.54 1.19 -6.14
N VAL A 7 -3.63 1.60 -5.48
CA VAL A 7 -3.74 1.52 -4.02
C VAL A 7 -3.66 0.07 -3.54
N PHE A 8 -4.38 -0.83 -4.20
CA PHE A 8 -4.38 -2.24 -3.85
C PHE A 8 -2.98 -2.84 -4.00
N GLU A 9 -2.31 -2.62 -5.14
CA GLU A 9 -0.95 -3.10 -5.39
C GLU A 9 0.03 -2.59 -4.32
N ILE A 10 -0.03 -1.29 -3.98
CA ILE A 10 0.84 -0.70 -2.94
C ILE A 10 0.65 -1.41 -1.61
N LEU A 11 -0.61 -1.58 -1.16
CA LEU A 11 -0.91 -2.17 0.13
C LEU A 11 -0.63 -3.68 0.15
N TYR A 12 -0.92 -4.38 -0.95
CA TYR A 12 -0.68 -5.82 -1.06
C TYR A 12 0.81 -6.15 -1.11
N ILE A 13 1.62 -5.39 -1.87
CA ILE A 13 3.08 -5.56 -1.90
C ILE A 13 3.68 -5.22 -0.53
N LEU A 14 3.10 -4.27 0.21
CA LEU A 14 3.53 -3.97 1.57
C LEU A 14 3.25 -5.15 2.51
N SER A 15 2.07 -5.77 2.45
CA SER A 15 1.77 -7.00 3.22
C SER A 15 2.66 -8.18 2.83
N LEU A 16 3.11 -8.27 1.57
CA LEU A 16 4.06 -9.31 1.15
C LEU A 16 5.46 -9.16 1.80
N ALA A 17 5.77 -8.05 2.45
CA ALA A 17 7.06 -7.84 3.10
C ALA A 17 7.38 -8.93 4.15
N ASP A 18 6.36 -9.50 4.78
CA ASP A 18 6.48 -10.56 5.79
C ASP A 18 6.44 -11.99 5.21
N GLY A 19 6.33 -12.11 3.88
CA GLY A 19 6.56 -13.34 3.12
C GLY A 19 5.32 -13.98 2.51
N ASP A 20 4.14 -13.81 3.11
CA ASP A 20 2.86 -14.29 2.57
C ASP A 20 1.74 -13.32 2.98
N VAL A 21 0.71 -13.19 2.13
CA VAL A 21 -0.50 -12.42 2.44
C VAL A 21 -1.68 -13.36 2.56
N ASP A 22 -2.35 -13.36 3.71
CA ASP A 22 -3.53 -14.18 3.92
C ASP A 22 -4.82 -13.48 3.46
N LYS A 23 -5.93 -14.23 3.43
CA LYS A 23 -7.23 -13.69 2.99
C LYS A 23 -7.73 -12.55 3.89
N SER A 24 -7.42 -12.60 5.19
CA SER A 24 -7.88 -11.59 6.14
C SER A 24 -7.17 -10.26 5.93
N GLU A 25 -5.90 -10.27 5.55
CA GLU A 25 -5.17 -9.07 5.15
C GLU A 25 -5.73 -8.44 3.87
N VAL A 26 -6.07 -9.27 2.88
CA VAL A 26 -6.76 -8.80 1.66
C VAL A 26 -8.10 -8.16 2.01
N GLU A 27 -8.88 -8.75 2.91
CA GLU A 27 -10.15 -8.18 3.39
C GLU A 27 -9.95 -6.83 4.09
N VAL A 28 -8.90 -6.68 4.91
CA VAL A 28 -8.54 -5.41 5.55
C VAL A 28 -8.19 -4.35 4.50
N ILE A 29 -7.36 -4.69 3.51
CA ILE A 29 -7.01 -3.77 2.41
C ILE A 29 -8.28 -3.29 1.69
N LEU A 30 -9.17 -4.20 1.32
CA LEU A 30 -10.42 -3.87 0.64
C LEU A 30 -11.34 -3.01 1.52
N GLN A 31 -11.46 -3.33 2.80
CA GLN A 31 -12.26 -2.54 3.75
C GLN A 31 -11.72 -1.11 3.83
N VAL A 32 -10.40 -0.96 3.95
CA VAL A 32 -9.74 0.34 4.01
C VAL A 32 -9.97 1.13 2.72
N MET A 33 -9.85 0.51 1.55
CA MET A 33 -10.14 1.15 0.26
C MET A 33 -11.59 1.64 0.16
N ASN A 34 -12.55 0.79 0.56
CA ASN A 34 -13.97 1.13 0.49
C ASN A 34 -14.35 2.26 1.45
N GLN A 35 -13.73 2.33 2.63
CA GLN A 35 -14.00 3.39 3.62
C GLN A 35 -13.38 4.74 3.27
N ASN A 36 -12.30 4.75 2.50
CA ASN A 36 -11.45 5.94 2.36
C ASN A 36 -11.40 6.53 0.95
N LEU A 37 -11.76 5.75 -0.08
CA LEU A 37 -11.56 6.13 -1.49
C LEU A 37 -12.84 6.07 -2.33
N ASP A 38 -14.01 5.86 -1.71
CA ASP A 38 -15.30 5.67 -2.39
C ASP A 38 -15.24 4.59 -3.48
N CYS A 39 -14.50 3.51 -3.22
CA CYS A 39 -14.39 2.37 -4.14
C CYS A 39 -15.72 1.59 -4.15
N ILE A 40 -16.41 1.57 -5.29
CA ILE A 40 -17.75 0.95 -5.40
C ILE A 40 -17.65 -0.54 -5.78
N TYR A 41 -16.66 -0.92 -6.59
CA TYR A 41 -16.43 -2.31 -6.98
C TYR A 41 -14.99 -2.49 -7.50
N PHE A 42 -14.20 -3.32 -6.83
CA PHE A 42 -12.86 -3.72 -7.23
C PHE A 42 -12.69 -5.20 -6.91
N ASP A 43 -12.37 -6.00 -7.94
CA ASP A 43 -12.01 -7.40 -7.78
C ASP A 43 -10.47 -7.51 -7.76
N PRO A 44 -9.86 -7.92 -6.65
CA PRO A 44 -8.41 -8.00 -6.56
C PRO A 44 -7.83 -9.25 -7.23
N SER A 45 -8.65 -10.21 -7.66
CA SER A 45 -8.18 -11.56 -8.03
C SER A 45 -7.11 -11.54 -9.13
N ASP A 46 -7.36 -10.81 -10.22
CA ASP A 46 -6.41 -10.68 -11.34
C ASP A 46 -5.12 -9.97 -10.93
N VAL A 47 -5.23 -9.00 -10.01
CA VAL A 47 -4.09 -8.22 -9.51
C VAL A 47 -3.22 -9.07 -8.59
N ILE A 48 -3.84 -9.83 -7.68
CA ILE A 48 -3.16 -10.79 -6.80
C ILE A 48 -2.43 -11.84 -7.65
N GLU A 49 -3.09 -12.41 -8.65
CA GLU A 49 -2.47 -13.40 -9.53
C GLU A 49 -1.27 -12.80 -10.28
N SER A 50 -1.39 -11.57 -10.78
CA SER A 50 -0.28 -10.87 -11.44
C SER A 50 0.91 -10.67 -10.50
N ILE A 51 0.67 -10.15 -9.28
CA ILE A 51 1.72 -9.87 -8.31
C ILE A 51 2.43 -11.15 -7.85
N ASN A 52 1.68 -12.23 -7.58
CA ASN A 52 2.24 -13.49 -7.08
C ASN A 52 3.15 -14.21 -8.08
N ASN A 53 3.11 -13.82 -9.36
CA ASN A 53 3.98 -14.35 -10.40
C ASN A 53 5.26 -13.51 -10.60
N LEU A 54 5.44 -12.42 -9.85
CA LEU A 54 6.60 -11.55 -9.96
C LEU A 54 7.80 -12.07 -9.16
N THR A 55 8.99 -11.73 -9.63
CA THR A 55 10.23 -11.87 -8.84
C THR A 55 10.33 -10.75 -7.82
N GLY A 56 11.25 -10.84 -6.87
CA GLY A 56 11.51 -9.73 -5.93
C GLY A 56 11.85 -8.40 -6.63
N GLU A 57 12.57 -8.45 -7.75
CA GLU A 57 12.83 -7.25 -8.58
C GLU A 57 11.55 -6.75 -9.25
N GLY A 58 10.73 -7.67 -9.80
CA GLY A 58 9.43 -7.34 -10.39
C GLY A 58 8.47 -6.70 -9.39
N LEU A 59 8.44 -7.18 -8.13
CA LEU A 59 7.64 -6.58 -7.06
C LEU A 59 8.04 -5.12 -6.79
N MET A 60 9.34 -4.82 -6.78
CA MET A 60 9.82 -3.46 -6.57
C MET A 60 9.52 -2.53 -7.75
N GLU A 61 9.61 -3.03 -8.98
CA GLU A 61 9.21 -2.29 -10.19
C GLU A 61 7.70 -2.01 -10.21
N GLU A 62 6.89 -3.02 -9.86
CA GLU A 62 5.43 -2.90 -9.78
C GLU A 62 5.04 -1.90 -8.69
N LEU A 63 5.65 -1.97 -7.50
CA LEU A 63 5.44 -1.00 -6.43
C LEU A 63 5.79 0.42 -6.90
N GLY A 64 6.94 0.60 -7.55
CA GLY A 64 7.33 1.89 -8.10
C GLY A 64 6.29 2.45 -9.08
N THR A 65 5.84 1.60 -10.01
CA THR A 65 4.80 1.94 -10.98
C THR A 65 3.50 2.32 -10.29
N ALA A 66 3.03 1.51 -9.34
CA ALA A 66 1.83 1.71 -8.54
C ALA A 66 1.86 3.04 -7.80
N VAL A 67 2.93 3.33 -7.05
CA VAL A 67 3.06 4.57 -6.27
C VAL A 67 3.09 5.80 -7.19
N HIS A 68 3.81 5.73 -8.32
CA HIS A 68 3.82 6.82 -9.30
C HIS A 68 2.46 7.05 -9.94
N GLY A 69 1.80 5.99 -10.42
CA GLY A 69 0.48 6.09 -11.03
C GLY A 69 -0.59 6.59 -10.06
N PHE A 70 -0.52 6.19 -8.79
CA PHE A 70 -1.37 6.74 -7.75
C PHE A 70 -1.08 8.22 -7.50
N LYS A 71 0.19 8.62 -7.37
CA LYS A 71 0.57 10.03 -7.16
C LYS A 71 0.01 10.94 -8.26
N ASP A 72 0.09 10.51 -9.51
CA ASP A 72 -0.30 11.31 -10.67
C ASP A 72 -1.82 11.48 -10.80
N THR A 73 -2.59 10.58 -10.17
CA THR A 73 -4.06 10.56 -10.25
C THR A 73 -4.75 10.91 -8.93
N SER A 74 -3.99 11.22 -7.87
CA SER A 74 -4.49 11.48 -6.52
C SER A 74 -4.32 12.92 -6.06
N THR A 75 -5.20 13.33 -5.15
CA THR A 75 -5.10 14.57 -4.37
C THR A 75 -4.14 14.41 -3.19
N ALA A 76 -3.70 15.53 -2.59
CA ALA A 76 -2.86 15.49 -1.40
C ALA A 76 -3.53 14.78 -0.20
N THR A 77 -4.85 14.93 -0.08
CA THR A 77 -5.65 14.26 0.95
C THR A 77 -5.60 12.75 0.74
N GLU A 78 -5.88 12.27 -0.47
CA GLU A 78 -5.85 10.83 -0.78
C GLU A 78 -4.46 10.21 -0.59
N ARG A 79 -3.38 10.94 -0.92
CA ARG A 79 -2.01 10.49 -0.62
C ARG A 79 -1.76 10.36 0.87
N THR A 80 -2.23 11.31 1.66
CA THR A 80 -2.12 11.25 3.12
C THR A 80 -2.95 10.08 3.67
N THR A 81 -4.15 9.87 3.14
CA THR A 81 -5.02 8.76 3.51
C THR A 81 -4.37 7.42 3.21
N LEU A 82 -3.87 7.20 1.99
CA LEU A 82 -3.12 5.99 1.63
C LEU A 82 -1.95 5.76 2.59
N MET A 83 -1.19 6.81 2.93
CA MET A 83 -0.05 6.66 3.82
C MET A 83 -0.45 6.28 5.25
N ASN A 84 -1.54 6.84 5.77
CA ASN A 84 -2.09 6.42 7.07
C ASN A 84 -2.54 4.96 7.02
N CYS A 85 -3.18 4.54 5.93
CA CYS A 85 -3.61 3.17 5.70
C CYS A 85 -2.41 2.21 5.68
N ALA A 86 -1.36 2.54 4.93
CA ALA A 86 -0.14 1.75 4.86
C ALA A 86 0.53 1.60 6.23
N VAL A 87 0.61 2.68 7.01
CA VAL A 87 1.16 2.63 8.38
C VAL A 87 0.30 1.81 9.32
N THR A 88 -1.02 1.95 9.26
CA THR A 88 -1.94 1.14 10.07
C THR A 88 -1.88 -0.34 9.72
N LEU A 89 -1.69 -0.66 8.44
CA LEU A 89 -1.55 -2.03 7.96
C LEU A 89 -0.30 -2.69 8.55
N VAL A 90 0.87 -2.06 8.41
CA VAL A 90 2.13 -2.63 8.95
C VAL A 90 2.16 -2.63 10.48
N LEU A 91 1.46 -1.71 11.14
CA LEU A 91 1.38 -1.69 12.61
C LEU A 91 0.33 -2.66 13.18
N ALA A 92 -0.38 -3.41 12.35
CA ALA A 92 -1.47 -4.26 12.81
C ALA A 92 -1.00 -5.37 13.77
N ASP A 93 0.24 -5.86 13.60
CA ASP A 93 0.87 -6.87 14.46
C ASP A 93 1.61 -6.26 15.68
N GLY A 94 1.67 -4.92 15.77
CA GLY A 94 2.23 -4.17 16.88
C GLY A 94 3.69 -3.74 16.73
N TYR A 95 4.36 -4.01 15.61
CA TYR A 95 5.71 -3.48 15.34
C TYR A 95 5.91 -3.22 13.84
N ILE A 96 6.96 -2.48 13.45
CA ILE A 96 7.32 -2.27 12.03
C ILE A 96 8.70 -2.86 11.82
N THR A 97 8.83 -3.82 10.92
CA THR A 97 10.11 -4.42 10.52
C THR A 97 10.98 -3.43 9.74
N ASP A 98 12.27 -3.73 9.61
CA ASP A 98 13.18 -2.90 8.80
C ASP A 98 12.79 -2.89 7.31
N VAL A 99 12.23 -3.99 6.79
CA VAL A 99 11.79 -4.10 5.40
C VAL A 99 10.57 -3.23 5.16
N GLU A 100 9.53 -3.35 5.99
CA GLU A 100 8.34 -2.52 5.91
C GLU A 100 8.69 -1.03 6.07
N LYS A 101 9.58 -0.70 6.99
CA LYS A 101 10.05 0.68 7.17
C LYS A 101 10.73 1.22 5.92
N GLN A 102 11.54 0.43 5.22
CA GLN A 102 12.16 0.82 3.96
C GLN A 102 11.10 1.05 2.87
N LEU A 103 10.12 0.16 2.75
CA LEU A 103 9.01 0.29 1.81
C LEU A 103 8.15 1.53 2.10
N LEU A 104 7.81 1.77 3.36
CA LEU A 104 7.10 2.99 3.78
C LEU A 104 7.89 4.25 3.44
N HIS A 105 9.21 4.26 3.63
CA HIS A 105 10.05 5.39 3.24
C HIS A 105 10.04 5.62 1.72
N LEU A 106 10.14 4.55 0.92
CA LEU A 106 10.04 4.62 -0.53
C LEU A 106 8.71 5.24 -0.97
N ILE A 107 7.60 4.72 -0.44
CA ILE A 107 6.25 5.19 -0.74
C ILE A 107 6.11 6.67 -0.32
N ALA A 108 6.46 7.00 0.92
CA ALA A 108 6.32 8.35 1.46
C ALA A 108 7.14 9.38 0.65
N ASN A 109 8.38 9.04 0.30
CA ASN A 109 9.24 9.92 -0.51
C ASN A 109 8.61 10.18 -1.88
N THR A 110 8.13 9.14 -2.56
CA THR A 110 7.47 9.30 -3.86
C THR A 110 6.20 10.13 -3.74
N LEU A 111 5.40 9.95 -2.69
CA LEU A 111 4.17 10.72 -2.44
C LEU A 111 4.41 12.14 -1.89
N ASN A 112 5.66 12.53 -1.64
CA ASN A 112 6.07 13.77 -0.98
C ASN A 112 5.47 13.94 0.43
N ILE A 113 5.49 12.87 1.24
CA ILE A 113 4.98 12.83 2.62
C ILE A 113 6.16 12.70 3.60
N ASN A 114 6.11 13.47 4.69
CA ASN A 114 7.05 13.31 5.80
C ASN A 114 6.62 12.13 6.67
N LEU A 115 7.26 10.97 6.47
CA LEU A 115 6.93 9.74 7.21
C LEU A 115 7.12 9.88 8.72
N ASN A 116 8.22 10.48 9.18
CA ASN A 116 8.50 10.60 10.62
C ASN A 116 7.37 11.34 11.35
N ARG A 117 6.91 12.47 10.79
CA ARG A 117 5.79 13.23 11.34
C ARG A 117 4.48 12.43 11.35
N LEU A 118 4.32 11.49 10.42
CA LEU A 118 3.15 10.62 10.37
C LEU A 118 3.24 9.52 11.43
N LEU A 119 4.40 8.88 11.60
CA LEU A 119 4.66 7.87 12.63
C LEU A 119 4.53 8.42 14.05
N ASP A 120 4.87 9.69 14.28
CA ASP A 120 4.69 10.36 15.59
C ASP A 120 3.22 10.35 16.09
N LYS A 121 2.24 10.11 15.22
CA LYS A 121 0.82 9.99 15.59
C LYS A 121 0.44 8.62 16.16
N TYR A 122 1.30 7.62 15.94
CA TYR A 122 1.08 6.22 16.30
C TYR A 122 2.02 5.75 17.44
N ALA A 123 2.93 6.63 17.89
CA ALA A 123 3.78 6.43 19.06
C ALA A 123 3.06 6.84 20.36
#